data_AF-A0A167N0I9-F1
#
_entry.id   AF-A0A167N0I9-F1
#
_cell.length_a   1.000
_cell.length_b   1.000
_cell.length_c   1.000
_cell.angle_alpha   90.00
_cell.angle_beta   90.00
_cell.angle_gamma   90.00
#
_symmetry.space_group_name_H-M   'P 1'
#
loop_
_entity.id
_entity.type
_entity.pdbx_description
1 polymer ?
#
loop_
_entity_poly.entity_id
_entity_poly.type
_entity_poly.pdbx_seq_one_letter_code
_entity_poly.pdbx_strand_id
1 'polypeptide(L)' 'MKPELNHKATGVKRPFKFEEIWRIRTRIEIQNNLMQLALLNLAIDSKLRTCDLLALKVRSIATHDQVFERVQ' A
#
# COMPACT_ATOMS: atom_id res chain seq x y z
N MET A 1 -8.90 27.23 0.69
CA MET A 1 -9.27 26.51 -0.55
C MET A 1 -9.78 25.13 -0.16
N LYS A 2 -11.06 24.85 -0.41
CA LYS A 2 -11.63 23.51 -0.17
C LYS A 2 -11.29 22.63 -1.37
N PRO A 3 -10.84 21.37 -1.21
CA PRO A 3 -10.59 20.52 -2.36
C PRO A 3 -11.94 20.21 -3.03
N GLU A 4 -12.04 20.57 -4.30
CA GLU A 4 -13.13 20.23 -5.21
C GLU A 4 -13.21 18.69 -5.30
N LEU A 5 -13.99 18.04 -4.44
CA LEU A 5 -14.28 16.63 -4.62
C LEU A 5 -15.19 16.53 -5.84
N ASN A 6 -14.65 16.06 -6.96
CA ASN A 6 -15.41 15.80 -8.17
C ASN A 6 -16.36 14.62 -7.90
N HIS A 7 -17.60 14.92 -7.49
CA HIS A 7 -18.66 13.96 -7.16
C HIS A 7 -19.16 13.14 -8.38
N LYS A 8 -18.48 13.27 -9.53
CA LYS A 8 -18.87 12.70 -10.83
C LYS A 8 -17.85 11.71 -11.41
N ALA A 9 -16.86 11.28 -10.63
CA ALA A 9 -15.97 10.21 -11.03
C ALA A 9 -16.61 8.84 -10.70
N THR A 10 -17.73 8.51 -11.35
CA THR A 10 -18.45 7.24 -11.18
C THR A 10 -17.86 6.08 -11.99
N GLY A 11 -16.70 6.28 -12.63
CA GLY A 11 -15.96 5.23 -13.34
C GLY A 11 -14.91 4.55 -12.46
N VAL A 12 -14.64 3.28 -12.76
CA VAL A 12 -13.51 2.54 -12.16
C VAL A 12 -12.22 3.34 -12.39
N LYS A 13 -11.49 3.64 -11.31
CA LYS A 13 -10.18 4.30 -11.43
C LYS A 13 -9.23 3.40 -12.22
N ARG A 14 -8.49 3.98 -13.16
CA ARG A 14 -7.47 3.23 -13.92
C ARG A 14 -6.42 2.66 -12.96
N PRO A 15 -5.91 1.44 -13.20
CA PRO A 15 -4.78 0.93 -12.45
C PRO A 15 -3.55 1.82 -12.66
N PHE A 16 -2.65 1.84 -11.68
CA PHE A 16 -1.39 2.54 -11.79
C PHE A 16 -0.47 1.86 -12.81
N LYS A 17 0.30 2.67 -13.54
CA LYS A 17 1.45 2.21 -14.32
C LYS A 17 2.61 1.87 -13.38
N PHE A 18 3.49 0.97 -13.83
CA PHE A 18 4.68 0.59 -13.08
C PHE A 18 5.55 1.78 -12.67
N GLU A 19 5.76 2.74 -13.58
CA GLU A 19 6.51 3.98 -13.29
C GLU A 19 5.84 4.86 -12.22
N GLU A 20 4.50 4.88 -12.16
CA GLU A 20 3.76 5.63 -11.15
C GLU A 20 3.95 4.99 -9.77
N ILE A 21 3.94 3.66 -9.70
CA ILE A 21 4.20 2.89 -8.47
C ILE A 21 5.63 3.15 -7.97
N TRP A 22 6.62 3.07 -8.86
CA TRP A 22 8.01 3.38 -8.52
C TRP A 22 8.17 4.79 -7.98
N ARG A 23 7.55 5.78 -8.63
CA ARG A 23 7.60 7.17 -8.17
C ARG A 23 6.99 7.33 -6.77
N ILE A 24 5.89 6.65 -6.48
CA ILE A 24 5.28 6.65 -5.14
C ILE A 24 6.24 6.04 -4.13
N ARG A 25 6.78 4.85 -4.43
CA ARG A 25 7.72 4.15 -3.56
C ARG A 25 8.95 5.00 -3.24
N THR A 26 9.61 5.56 -4.26
CA THR A 26 10.80 6.41 -4.09
C THR A 26 10.51 7.63 -3.22
N ARG A 27 9.34 8.27 -3.37
CA ARG A 27 8.95 9.40 -2.50
C ARG A 27 8.83 8.99 -1.04
N ILE A 28 8.25 7.83 -0.76
CA ILE A 28 8.10 7.30 0.60
C ILE A 28 9.47 6.92 1.19
N GLU A 29 10.35 6.32 0.37
CA GLU A 29 11.74 6.00 0.77
C GLU A 29 12.53 7.27 1.13
N ILE A 30 12.43 8.34 0.32
CA ILE A 30 13.06 9.65 0.62
C ILE A 30 12.52 10.24 1.93
N GLN A 31 11.23 10.05 2.22
CA GLN A 31 10.62 10.49 3.48
C GLN A 31 11.00 9.62 4.69
N ASN A 32 11.74 8.52 4.47
CA ASN A 32 12.13 7.54 5.48
C ASN A 32 10.94 7.01 6.31
N ASN A 33 9.76 6.90 5.69
CA ASN A 33 8.55 6.44 6.36
C ASN A 33 8.40 4.92 6.20
N LEU A 34 9.01 4.18 7.12
CA LEU A 34 9.01 2.72 7.12
C LEU A 34 7.60 2.11 7.14
N MET A 35 6.66 2.71 7.88
CA MET A 35 5.29 2.21 7.96
C MET A 35 4.57 2.30 6.61
N GLN A 36 4.65 3.44 5.93
CA GLN A 36 4.03 3.61 4.61
C GLN A 36 4.71 2.74 3.55
N LEU A 37 6.03 2.56 3.64
CA LEU A 37 6.78 1.71 2.72
C LEU A 37 6.34 0.24 2.87
N ALA A 38 6.22 -0.23 4.12
CA ALA A 38 5.74 -1.58 4.40
C ALA A 38 4.30 -1.79 3.91
N LEU A 39 3.41 -0.83 4.15
CA LEU A 39 2.02 -0.89 3.67
C LEU A 39 1.92 -0.89 2.14
N LEU A 40 2.73 -0.09 1.45
CA LEU A 40 2.75 -0.07 -0.01
C LEU A 40 3.20 -1.43 -0.56
N ASN A 41 4.31 -1.97 -0.06
CA ASN A 41 4.83 -3.26 -0.48
C ASN A 41 3.79 -4.37 -0.22
N LEU A 42 3.20 -4.39 0.97
CA LEU A 42 2.19 -5.38 1.33
C LEU A 42 0.92 -5.26 0.47
N ALA A 43 0.47 -4.05 0.14
CA ALA A 43 -0.69 -3.84 -0.73
C ALA A 43 -0.45 -4.39 -2.15
N ILE A 44 0.76 -4.19 -2.69
CA ILE A 44 1.15 -4.69 -4.01
C ILE A 44 1.23 -6.21 -4.03
N ASP A 45 1.87 -6.81 -3.01
CA ASP A 45 2.10 -8.25 -2.93
C ASP A 45 0.80 -9.03 -2.69
N SER A 46 -0.08 -8.52 -1.81
CA SER A 46 -1.29 -9.24 -1.37
C SER A 46 -2.55 -8.93 -2.19
N LYS A 47 -2.58 -7.81 -2.92
CA LYS A 47 -3.75 -7.30 -3.66
C LYS A 47 -5.01 -7.14 -2.81
N LEU A 48 -4.86 -6.92 -1.50
CA LEU A 48 -5.98 -6.71 -0.58
C LEU A 48 -6.69 -5.38 -0.86
N ARG A 49 -8.00 -5.33 -0.57
CA ARG A 49 -8.73 -4.05 -0.53
C ARG A 49 -8.18 -3.21 0.62
N THR A 50 -8.23 -1.88 0.48
CA THR A 50 -7.66 -0.96 1.48
C THR A 50 -8.24 -1.18 2.87
N CYS A 51 -9.54 -1.44 3.01
CA CYS A 51 -10.15 -1.73 4.30
C CYS A 51 -9.63 -3.03 4.93
N ASP A 52 -9.39 -4.06 4.12
CA ASP A 52 -8.92 -5.37 4.57
C ASP A 52 -7.44 -5.27 4.99
N LEU A 53 -6.64 -4.51 4.23
CA LEU A 53 -5.25 -4.20 4.55
C LEU A 53 -5.10 -3.43 5.86
N LEU A 54 -5.94 -2.41 6.07
CA LEU A 54 -5.91 -1.59 7.29
C LEU A 54 -6.40 -2.36 8.53
N ALA A 55 -7.24 -3.37 8.35
CA ALA A 55 -7.73 -4.25 9.42
C ALA A 55 -6.80 -5.45 9.71
N LEU A 56 -5.69 -5.59 8.96
CA LEU A 56 -4.79 -6.73 9.05
C LEU A 56 -4.12 -6.81 10.43
N LYS A 57 -4.07 -8.01 11.01
CA LYS A 57 -3.44 -8.27 12.32
C LYS A 57 -2.10 -8.96 12.14
N VAL A 58 -1.15 -8.71 13.06
CA VAL A 58 0.19 -9.36 13.04
C VAL A 58 0.08 -10.89 12.98
N ARG A 59 -0.82 -11.50 13.76
CA ARG A 59 -1.07 -12.95 13.74
C ARG A 59 -1.50 -13.52 12.39
N SER A 60 -1.98 -12.67 11.49
CA SER A 60 -2.45 -13.07 10.15
C SER A 60 -1.31 -13.08 9.12
N ILE A 61 -0.16 -12.48 9.45
CA ILE A 61 1.04 -12.43 8.60
C ILE A 61 2.25 -13.11 9.23
N ALA A 62 2.26 -13.31 10.55
CA ALA A 62 3.26 -14.09 11.26
C ALA A 62 2.96 -15.58 11.15
N THR A 63 4.02 -16.40 11.09
CA THR A 63 3.91 -17.86 11.04
C THR A 63 4.55 -18.41 12.32
N HIS A 64 3.80 -19.17 13.11
CA HIS A 64 4.26 -19.69 14.42
C HIS A 64 4.83 -18.58 15.34
N ASP A 65 4.19 -17.40 15.35
CA ASP A 65 4.65 -16.20 16.06
C ASP A 65 6.06 -15.69 15.66
N GLN A 66 6.56 -16.12 14.51
CA GLN A 66 7.81 -15.65 13.93
C GLN A 66 7.56 -14.76 12.72
N VAL A 67 8.39 -13.71 12.59
CA VAL A 67 8.49 -12.87 11.40
C VAL A 67 9.71 -13.33 10.63
N PHE A 68 9.49 -13.81 9.41
CA PHE A 68 10.58 -14.21 8.53
C PHE A 68 11.20 -13.00 7.83
N GLU A 69 12.50 -13.09 7.57
CA GLU A 69 13.15 -12.14 6.67
C GLU A 69 12.54 -12.24 5.27
N ARG A 70 12.59 -11.13 4.53
CA ARG A 70 12.15 -11.13 3.15
C ARG A 70 13.04 -12.08 2.35
N VAL A 71 12.44 -13.04 1.65
CA VAL A 71 13.15 -13.89 0.68
C VAL A 71 13.66 -12.98 -0.44
N GLN A 72 14.97 -13.02 -0.70
CA GLN A 72 15.62 -12.28 -1.81
C GLN A 72 15.28 -12.89 -3.16
#